data_AF-A0A7K2NL93-F1
#
_entry.id   AF-A0A7K2NL93-F1
#
_cell.length_a   1.000
_cell.length_b   1.000
_cell.length_c   1.000
_cell.angle_alpha   90.00
_cell.angle_beta   90.00
_cell.angle_gamma   90.00
#
_symmetry.space_group_name_H-M   'P 1'
#
loop_
_entity.id
_entity.type
_entity.pdbx_description
1 polymer ?
#
loop_
_entity_poly.entity_id
_entity_poly.type
_entity_poly.pdbx_seq_one_letter_code
_entity_poly.pdbx_strand_id
1 'polypeptide(L)'
;SAGRLLTHYIHAGALLGSVARLDHVPVGLKAHARSWVPGSQFGVVAHPVPQLVRIGPEAALTGPEFGTWLLVAKGQHPTDWVTGSLAPSWHVQGLRETALPAESATWWGTGRLTEFCAYLPDLSVLYQLVTSVRRSTCHWCGIDVIGDRCVFCSATPPVYDDGAGGADRDRALGHRRDPALGRRRERRALTG
;
A
#
# COMPACT_ATOMS: atom_id res chain seq x y z
N SER A 1 -8.04 -2.76 -1.41
CA SER A 1 -8.37 -3.99 -2.15
C SER A 1 -7.23 -4.99 -2.01
N ALA A 2 -7.46 -6.29 -2.25
CA ALA A 2 -6.36 -7.26 -2.29
C ALA A 2 -5.29 -6.87 -3.32
N GLY A 3 -5.68 -6.35 -4.48
CA GLY A 3 -4.73 -5.80 -5.47
C GLY A 3 -3.84 -4.69 -4.89
N ARG A 4 -4.42 -3.73 -4.16
CA ARG A 4 -3.64 -2.65 -3.50
C ARG A 4 -2.77 -3.18 -2.34
N LEU A 5 -3.21 -4.22 -1.63
CA LEU A 5 -2.38 -4.90 -0.65
C LEU A 5 -1.15 -5.51 -1.33
N LEU A 6 -1.37 -6.26 -2.42
CA LEU A 6 -0.30 -6.94 -3.16
C LEU A 6 0.71 -5.97 -3.76
N THR A 7 0.30 -4.76 -4.17
CA THR A 7 1.26 -3.77 -4.67
C THR A 7 2.32 -3.42 -3.62
N HIS A 8 2.00 -3.41 -2.32
CA HIS A 8 3.00 -3.16 -1.27
C HIS A 8 4.14 -4.20 -1.24
N TYR A 9 3.91 -5.39 -1.81
CA TYR A 9 4.91 -6.44 -1.92
C TYR A 9 5.71 -6.38 -3.23
N ILE A 10 5.65 -5.26 -3.94
CA ILE A 10 6.39 -4.98 -5.17
C ILE A 10 7.27 -3.75 -4.95
N HIS A 11 8.58 -3.89 -5.14
CA HIS A 11 9.51 -2.77 -5.21
C HIS A 11 9.99 -2.61 -6.64
N ALA A 12 9.41 -1.66 -7.35
CA ALA A 12 9.69 -1.42 -8.77
C ALA A 12 10.66 -0.25 -8.92
N GLY A 13 11.72 -0.45 -9.70
CA GLY A 13 12.79 0.52 -9.86
C GLY A 13 13.61 0.31 -11.13
N ALA A 14 14.56 1.21 -11.34
CA ALA A 14 15.52 1.10 -12.42
C ALA A 14 16.86 1.76 -12.05
N LEU A 15 17.92 1.23 -12.66
CA LEU A 15 19.20 1.89 -12.78
C LEU A 15 19.19 2.70 -14.09
N LEU A 16 19.35 4.01 -13.99
CA LEU A 16 19.22 4.94 -15.10
C LEU A 16 20.53 5.67 -15.40
N GLY A 17 20.86 5.82 -16.67
CA GLY A 17 21.97 6.66 -17.14
C GLY A 17 21.63 8.16 -17.24
N SER A 18 20.37 8.53 -17.00
CA SER A 18 19.90 9.92 -16.91
C SER A 18 18.54 9.99 -16.23
N VAL A 19 18.29 11.08 -15.50
CA VAL A 19 17.00 11.41 -14.88
C VAL A 19 16.43 12.73 -15.42
N ALA A 20 16.95 13.23 -16.55
CA ALA A 20 16.59 14.54 -17.08
C ALA A 20 15.11 14.66 -17.54
N ARG A 21 14.48 13.54 -17.91
CA ARG A 21 13.06 13.45 -18.32
C ARG A 21 12.27 12.46 -17.46
N LEU A 22 12.70 12.28 -16.21
CA LEU A 22 12.01 11.39 -15.28
C LEU A 22 10.83 12.12 -14.65
N ASP A 23 9.69 12.11 -15.32
CA ASP A 23 8.54 12.95 -14.94
C ASP A 23 7.52 12.19 -14.05
N HIS A 24 7.51 10.86 -14.11
CA HIS A 24 6.49 10.03 -13.45
C HIS A 24 6.82 9.63 -12.01
N VAL A 25 8.06 9.86 -11.56
CA VAL A 25 8.51 9.51 -10.22
C VAL A 25 8.74 10.81 -9.45
N PRO A 26 7.99 11.11 -8.36
CA PRO A 26 8.09 12.37 -7.65
C PRO A 26 9.34 12.41 -6.76
N VAL A 27 10.50 12.49 -7.40
CA VAL A 27 11.80 12.66 -6.77
C VAL A 27 12.12 14.15 -6.77
N GLY A 28 12.45 14.72 -5.60
CA GLY A 28 12.55 16.18 -5.46
C GLY A 28 13.49 16.84 -6.49
N LEU A 29 13.16 18.07 -6.89
CA LEU A 29 13.82 18.88 -7.95
C LEU A 29 15.36 18.90 -7.90
N LYS A 30 15.97 18.76 -6.72
CA LYS A 30 17.44 18.68 -6.54
C LYS A 30 18.08 17.49 -7.28
N ALA A 31 17.31 16.46 -7.63
CA ALA A 31 17.79 15.30 -8.38
C ALA A 31 18.09 15.61 -9.85
N HIS A 32 17.26 16.41 -10.53
CA HIS A 32 17.46 16.73 -11.95
C HIS A 32 18.70 17.59 -12.18
N ALA A 33 19.03 18.49 -11.26
CA ALA A 33 20.24 19.32 -11.32
C ALA A 33 21.55 18.50 -11.29
N ARG A 34 21.53 17.27 -10.72
CA ARG A 34 22.69 16.37 -10.65
C ARG A 34 22.90 15.52 -11.90
N SER A 35 21.96 15.53 -12.85
CA SER A 35 22.03 14.75 -14.10
C SER A 35 23.07 15.27 -15.10
N TRP A 36 23.62 16.47 -14.88
CA TRP A 36 24.52 17.13 -15.82
C TRP A 36 25.99 16.66 -15.74
N VAL A 37 26.33 15.79 -14.78
CA VAL A 37 27.69 15.22 -14.68
C VAL A 37 27.80 13.97 -15.56
N PRO A 38 28.66 13.99 -16.61
CA PRO A 38 28.86 12.84 -17.49
C PRO A 38 29.26 11.57 -16.71
N GLY A 39 28.75 10.42 -17.16
CA GLY A 39 29.03 9.12 -16.53
C GLY A 39 28.28 8.84 -15.22
N SER A 40 27.42 9.75 -14.76
CA SER A 40 26.59 9.50 -13.58
C SER A 40 25.50 8.47 -13.87
N GLN A 41 25.29 7.57 -12.91
CA GLN A 41 24.18 6.61 -12.90
C GLN A 41 23.29 6.91 -11.70
N PHE A 42 22.02 6.55 -11.79
CA PHE A 42 21.01 6.83 -10.78
C PHE A 42 20.23 5.57 -10.45
N GLY A 43 20.18 5.19 -9.19
CA GLY A 43 19.26 4.16 -8.70
C GLY A 43 17.94 4.83 -8.36
N VAL A 44 16.85 4.36 -8.94
CA VAL A 44 15.50 4.90 -8.72
C VAL A 44 14.57 3.79 -8.28
N VAL A 45 13.78 4.06 -7.24
CA VAL A 45 12.60 3.27 -6.86
C VAL A 45 11.39 4.13 -7.12
N ALA A 46 10.42 3.61 -7.87
CA ALA A 46 9.15 4.28 -8.13
C ALA A 46 8.04 3.83 -7.19
N HIS A 47 8.11 2.59 -6.72
CA HIS A 47 7.15 1.97 -5.83
C HIS A 47 7.90 1.08 -4.82
N PRO A 48 7.49 0.99 -3.55
CA PRO A 48 6.32 1.62 -2.92
C PRO A 48 6.51 3.08 -2.54
N VAL A 49 7.73 3.47 -2.17
CA VAL A 49 8.08 4.85 -1.84
C VAL A 49 9.09 5.35 -2.87
N PRO A 50 8.79 6.45 -3.57
CA PRO A 50 9.72 7.07 -4.51
C PRO A 50 11.07 7.41 -3.86
N GLN A 51 12.15 6.88 -4.43
CA GLN A 51 13.53 7.15 -3.99
C GLN A 51 14.41 7.40 -5.21
N LEU A 52 15.41 8.26 -5.05
CA LEU A 52 16.45 8.47 -6.05
C LEU A 52 17.78 8.69 -5.35
N VAL A 53 18.76 7.90 -5.75
CA VAL A 53 20.15 8.04 -5.33
C VAL A 53 21.05 8.12 -6.55
N ARG A 54 22.12 8.92 -6.45
CA ARG A 54 23.22 8.86 -7.42
C ARG A 54 24.11 7.69 -7.03
N ILE A 55 24.47 6.84 -7.99
CA ILE A 55 25.33 5.69 -7.75
C ILE A 55 26.75 6.15 -7.42
N GLY A 56 27.29 5.56 -6.36
CA GLY A 56 28.59 5.83 -5.75
C GLY A 56 28.78 4.89 -4.55
N PRO A 57 29.89 5.01 -3.80
CA PRO A 57 30.21 4.07 -2.71
C PRO A 57 29.12 3.94 -1.63
N GLU A 58 28.47 5.05 -1.29
CA GLU A 58 27.42 5.12 -0.24
C GLU A 58 25.99 5.03 -0.81
N ALA A 59 25.83 4.67 -2.09
CA ALA A 59 24.52 4.66 -2.73
C ALA A 59 23.68 3.47 -2.22
N ALA A 60 22.67 3.76 -1.41
CA ALA A 60 21.76 2.78 -0.87
C ALA A 60 20.29 3.17 -1.15
N LEU A 61 19.50 2.18 -1.56
CA LEU A 61 18.04 2.29 -1.65
C LEU A 61 17.42 1.48 -0.50
N THR A 62 16.39 2.02 0.14
CA THR A 62 15.59 1.26 1.10
C THR A 62 14.88 0.13 0.38
N GLY A 63 15.12 -1.10 0.83
CA GLY A 63 14.59 -2.32 0.22
C GLY A 63 13.41 -2.94 0.98
N PRO A 64 12.92 -4.09 0.49
CA PRO A 64 11.85 -4.84 1.12
C PRO A 64 12.23 -5.35 2.51
N GLU A 65 11.23 -5.38 3.42
CA GLU A 65 11.35 -5.98 4.76
C GLU A 65 10.83 -7.43 4.80
N PHE A 66 10.72 -8.08 3.63
CA PHE A 66 10.21 -9.44 3.48
C PHE A 66 11.13 -10.27 2.58
N GLY A 67 11.04 -11.60 2.69
CA GLY A 67 11.77 -12.52 1.81
C GLY A 67 11.43 -12.27 0.35
N THR A 68 12.40 -11.79 -0.43
CA THR A 68 12.15 -11.26 -1.78
C THR A 68 12.99 -11.96 -2.82
N TRP A 69 12.42 -12.11 -4.02
CA TRP A 69 13.16 -12.37 -5.24
C TRP A 69 13.29 -11.08 -6.04
N LEU A 70 14.27 -11.03 -6.95
CA LEU A 70 14.52 -9.89 -7.82
C LEU A 70 14.37 -10.31 -9.28
N LEU A 71 13.47 -9.65 -10.00
CA LEU A 71 13.40 -9.71 -11.45
C LEU A 71 14.23 -8.58 -12.03
N VAL A 72 15.09 -8.87 -13.00
CA VAL A 72 15.95 -7.88 -13.67
C VAL A 72 15.67 -7.91 -15.16
N ALA A 73 15.32 -6.75 -15.71
CA ALA A 73 15.10 -6.59 -17.14
C ALA A 73 16.26 -5.81 -17.75
N LYS A 74 17.07 -6.52 -18.54
CA LYS A 74 18.31 -5.97 -19.12
C LYS A 74 17.98 -5.02 -20.26
N GLY A 75 18.32 -3.75 -20.09
CA GLY A 75 18.32 -2.78 -21.19
C GLY A 75 19.74 -2.52 -21.70
N GLN A 76 19.98 -1.30 -22.17
CA GLN A 76 21.26 -0.86 -22.72
C GLN A 76 22.34 -0.61 -21.63
N HIS A 77 21.98 -0.68 -20.36
CA HIS A 77 22.84 -0.31 -19.25
C HIS A 77 23.37 -1.54 -18.50
N PRO A 78 24.60 -1.50 -17.92
CA PRO A 78 25.11 -2.61 -17.11
C PRO A 78 24.17 -2.95 -15.95
N THR A 79 24.13 -4.24 -15.60
CA THR A 79 23.33 -4.77 -14.49
C THR A 79 24.10 -4.88 -13.19
N ASP A 80 25.42 -4.63 -13.22
CA ASP A 80 26.36 -5.00 -12.16
C ASP A 80 26.02 -4.37 -10.80
N TRP A 81 25.56 -3.12 -10.78
CA TRP A 81 25.12 -2.50 -9.53
C TRP A 81 23.83 -3.12 -8.99
N VAL A 82 22.89 -3.48 -9.88
CA VAL A 82 21.61 -4.12 -9.50
C VAL A 82 21.87 -5.52 -8.93
N THR A 83 22.73 -6.31 -9.57
CA THR A 83 22.99 -7.70 -9.16
C THR A 83 24.05 -7.81 -8.07
N GLY A 84 25.07 -6.95 -8.08
CA GLY A 84 26.24 -7.01 -7.20
C GLY A 84 26.18 -6.12 -5.97
N SER A 85 25.32 -5.09 -5.94
CA SER A 85 25.20 -4.18 -4.79
C SER A 85 23.78 -4.11 -4.24
N LEU A 86 22.79 -3.85 -5.10
CA LEU A 86 21.40 -3.73 -4.69
C LEU A 86 20.86 -5.07 -4.16
N ALA A 87 20.98 -6.15 -4.93
CA ALA A 87 20.44 -7.45 -4.55
C ALA A 87 20.99 -7.96 -3.18
N PRO A 88 22.30 -7.89 -2.89
CA PRO A 88 22.80 -8.19 -1.55
C PRO A 88 22.26 -7.26 -0.46
N SER A 89 22.21 -5.94 -0.71
CA SER A 89 21.71 -4.97 0.30
C SER A 89 20.23 -5.20 0.65
N TRP A 90 19.46 -5.77 -0.28
CA TRP A 90 18.05 -6.10 -0.12
C TRP A 90 17.83 -7.55 0.33
N HIS A 91 18.89 -8.29 0.64
CA HIS A 91 18.84 -9.69 1.06
C HIS A 91 18.02 -10.56 0.09
N VAL A 92 18.16 -10.31 -1.22
CA VAL A 92 17.46 -11.03 -2.27
C VAL A 92 17.84 -12.51 -2.23
N GLN A 93 16.82 -13.37 -2.23
CA GLN A 93 16.98 -14.83 -2.11
C GLN A 93 17.09 -15.54 -3.47
N GLY A 94 16.65 -14.88 -4.53
CA GLY A 94 16.67 -15.42 -5.88
C GLY A 94 16.59 -14.32 -6.93
N LEU A 95 17.25 -14.54 -8.07
CA LEU A 95 17.31 -13.59 -9.18
C LEU A 95 16.79 -14.24 -10.45
N ARG A 96 15.98 -13.49 -11.21
CA ARG A 96 15.48 -13.89 -12.52
C ARG A 96 15.69 -12.78 -13.53
N GLU A 97 15.91 -13.17 -14.77
CA GLU A 97 15.98 -12.24 -15.89
C GLU A 97 14.69 -12.25 -16.70
N THR A 98 14.34 -11.10 -17.28
CA THR A 98 13.22 -10.96 -18.21
C THR A 98 13.60 -10.01 -19.34
N ALA A 99 12.84 -10.08 -20.44
CA ALA A 99 12.92 -9.08 -21.49
C ALA A 99 12.49 -7.71 -20.96
N LEU A 100 13.13 -6.65 -21.47
CA LEU A 100 12.74 -5.29 -21.17
C LEU A 100 11.36 -4.98 -21.76
N PRO A 101 10.39 -4.47 -20.99
CA PRO A 101 9.13 -3.98 -21.52
C PRO A 101 9.34 -2.95 -22.63
N ALA A 102 8.48 -2.96 -23.66
CA ALA A 102 8.64 -2.08 -24.82
C ALA A 102 8.49 -0.59 -24.43
N GLU A 103 7.70 -0.31 -23.41
CA GLU A 103 7.35 1.02 -22.93
C GLU A 103 8.36 1.60 -21.94
N SER A 104 9.33 0.78 -21.47
CA SER A 104 10.30 1.15 -20.44
C SER A 104 11.04 2.45 -20.73
N ALA A 105 11.55 2.60 -21.96
CA ALA A 105 12.33 3.79 -22.33
C ALA A 105 11.49 5.07 -22.28
N THR A 106 10.21 4.98 -22.64
CA THR A 106 9.26 6.09 -22.59
C THR A 106 8.89 6.40 -21.15
N TRP A 107 8.58 5.39 -20.35
CA TRP A 107 8.16 5.54 -18.96
C TRP A 107 9.27 6.10 -18.06
N TRP A 108 10.52 5.66 -18.24
CA TRP A 108 11.68 6.19 -17.49
C TRP A 108 12.29 7.46 -18.10
N GLY A 109 11.84 7.89 -19.28
CA GLY A 109 12.38 9.06 -19.98
C GLY A 109 13.79 8.88 -20.58
N THR A 110 14.33 7.65 -20.58
CA THR A 110 15.65 7.30 -21.13
C THR A 110 15.69 5.84 -21.56
N GLY A 111 16.38 5.51 -22.66
CA GLY A 111 16.67 4.12 -23.06
C GLY A 111 17.93 3.53 -22.40
N ARG A 112 18.73 4.36 -21.74
CA ARG A 112 19.91 3.93 -20.97
C ARG A 112 19.47 3.47 -19.59
N LEU A 113 18.93 2.26 -19.50
CA LEU A 113 18.36 1.73 -18.28
C LEU A 113 18.59 0.22 -18.09
N THR A 114 18.47 -0.21 -16.84
CA THR A 114 18.21 -1.59 -16.43
C THR A 114 17.09 -1.55 -15.41
N GLU A 115 15.99 -2.22 -15.70
CA GLU A 115 14.84 -2.29 -14.81
C GLU A 115 15.00 -3.41 -13.79
N PHE A 116 14.47 -3.20 -12.60
CA PHE A 116 14.39 -4.22 -11.58
C PHE A 116 13.07 -4.18 -10.82
N CYS A 117 12.63 -5.33 -10.36
CA CYS A 117 11.43 -5.47 -9.56
C CYS A 117 11.67 -6.52 -8.48
N ALA A 118 11.68 -6.11 -7.22
CA ALA A 118 11.69 -7.06 -6.10
C ALA A 118 10.25 -7.42 -5.73
N TYR A 119 9.99 -8.71 -5.49
CA TYR A 119 8.66 -9.21 -5.20
C TYR A 119 8.67 -10.37 -4.19
N LEU A 120 7.56 -10.51 -3.44
CA LEU A 120 7.32 -11.66 -2.58
C LEU A 120 7.04 -12.92 -3.43
N PRO A 121 7.88 -13.97 -3.40
CA PRO A 121 7.76 -15.14 -4.26
C PRO A 121 6.86 -16.25 -3.67
N ASP A 122 6.57 -16.20 -2.37
CA ASP A 122 5.88 -17.28 -1.67
C ASP A 122 4.36 -17.24 -1.95
N LEU A 123 3.89 -18.18 -2.77
CA LEU A 123 2.48 -18.32 -3.12
C LEU A 123 1.59 -18.54 -1.90
N SER A 124 2.05 -19.30 -0.91
CA SER A 124 1.26 -19.58 0.30
C SER A 124 1.03 -18.28 1.07
N VAL A 125 2.05 -17.45 1.24
CA VAL A 125 1.93 -16.14 1.88
C VAL A 125 1.01 -15.22 1.06
N LEU A 126 1.16 -15.19 -0.27
CA LEU A 126 0.28 -14.40 -1.14
C LEU A 126 -1.19 -14.82 -1.01
N TYR A 127 -1.47 -16.14 -0.96
CA TYR A 127 -2.82 -16.64 -0.72
C TYR A 127 -3.36 -16.20 0.64
N GLN A 128 -2.58 -16.34 1.72
CA GLN A 128 -2.98 -15.88 3.05
C GLN A 128 -3.28 -14.37 3.08
N LEU A 129 -2.46 -13.56 2.41
CA LEU A 129 -2.68 -12.13 2.30
C LEU A 129 -4.01 -11.82 1.61
N VAL A 130 -4.29 -12.45 0.47
CA VAL A 130 -5.53 -12.23 -0.29
C VAL A 130 -6.75 -12.70 0.50
N THR A 131 -6.70 -13.88 1.12
CA THR A 131 -7.85 -14.44 1.86
C THR A 131 -8.10 -13.75 3.20
N SER A 132 -7.10 -13.06 3.76
CA SER A 132 -7.27 -12.25 4.97
C SER A 132 -8.07 -10.96 4.74
N VAL A 133 -8.17 -10.49 3.49
CA VAL A 133 -8.91 -9.27 3.15
C VAL A 133 -10.40 -9.55 3.21
N ARG A 134 -11.15 -8.70 3.93
CA ARG A 134 -12.61 -8.80 4.03
C ARG A 134 -13.26 -8.82 2.66
N ARG A 135 -14.10 -9.84 2.45
CA ARG A 135 -15.04 -9.92 1.32
C ARG A 135 -16.33 -9.21 1.68
N SER A 136 -16.84 -8.41 0.76
CA SER A 136 -18.14 -7.75 0.88
C SER A 136 -18.85 -7.77 -0.46
N THR A 137 -20.16 -7.58 -0.48
CA THR A 137 -20.92 -7.44 -1.73
C THR A 137 -20.95 -5.98 -2.14
N CYS A 138 -20.69 -5.68 -3.41
CA CYS A 138 -20.82 -4.32 -3.93
C CYS A 138 -22.27 -3.85 -3.79
N HIS A 139 -22.48 -2.73 -3.10
CA HIS A 139 -23.82 -2.18 -2.87
C HIS A 139 -24.52 -1.70 -4.15
N TRP A 140 -23.77 -1.49 -5.24
CA TRP A 140 -24.30 -1.01 -6.52
C TRP A 140 -24.61 -2.16 -7.49
N CYS A 141 -23.60 -2.97 -7.81
CA CYS A 141 -23.74 -4.02 -8.83
C CYS A 141 -23.93 -5.44 -8.28
N GLY A 142 -23.83 -5.66 -6.96
CA GLY A 142 -24.05 -6.97 -6.34
C GLY A 142 -22.92 -7.99 -6.47
N ILE A 143 -21.79 -7.65 -7.08
CA ILE A 143 -20.63 -8.55 -7.22
C ILE A 143 -19.79 -8.55 -5.94
N ASP A 144 -19.17 -9.68 -5.62
CA ASP A 144 -18.19 -9.79 -4.55
C ASP A 144 -16.97 -8.88 -4.76
N VAL A 145 -16.64 -8.11 -3.72
CA VAL A 145 -15.53 -7.17 -3.66
C VAL A 145 -14.54 -7.64 -2.60
N ILE A 146 -13.27 -7.72 -2.99
CA ILE A 146 -12.15 -7.96 -2.08
C ILE A 146 -11.46 -6.62 -1.80
N GLY A 147 -11.91 -5.98 -0.70
CA GLY A 147 -11.47 -4.68 -0.19
C GLY A 147 -12.40 -3.50 -0.54
N ASP A 148 -11.85 -2.33 -0.85
CA ASP A 148 -12.52 -1.02 -0.73
C ASP A 148 -12.98 -0.37 -2.05
N ARG A 149 -12.84 -1.06 -3.19
CA ARG A 149 -13.32 -0.58 -4.49
C ARG A 149 -13.73 -1.75 -5.37
N CYS A 150 -14.92 -1.70 -5.94
CA CYS A 150 -15.40 -2.70 -6.89
C CYS A 150 -14.59 -2.64 -8.19
N VAL A 151 -14.03 -3.75 -8.65
CA VAL A 151 -13.26 -3.81 -9.90
C VAL A 151 -14.13 -3.75 -11.15
N PHE A 152 -15.43 -4.04 -11.03
CA PHE A 152 -16.37 -4.01 -12.15
C PHE A 152 -16.99 -2.63 -12.36
N CYS A 153 -17.70 -2.10 -11.36
CA CYS A 153 -18.40 -0.81 -11.48
C CYS A 153 -17.64 0.38 -10.87
N SER A 154 -16.44 0.16 -10.31
CA SER A 154 -15.63 1.20 -9.65
C SER A 154 -16.24 1.84 -8.39
N ALA A 155 -17.41 1.41 -7.93
CA ALA A 155 -18.04 1.91 -6.71
C ALA A 155 -17.17 1.65 -5.46
N THR A 156 -17.06 2.66 -4.60
CA THR A 156 -16.45 2.57 -3.26
C THR A 156 -17.56 2.43 -2.22
N PRO A 157 -17.34 1.69 -1.11
CA PRO A 157 -18.31 1.61 -0.03
C PRO A 157 -18.73 3.02 0.44
N PRO A 158 -20.01 3.22 0.80
CA PRO A 158 -20.43 4.47 1.44
C PRO A 158 -19.65 4.66 2.74
N VAL A 159 -19.19 5.90 2.99
CA VAL A 159 -18.55 6.27 4.25
C VAL A 159 -19.65 6.26 5.30
N TYR A 160 -19.65 5.27 6.19
CA TYR A 160 -20.44 5.36 7.40
C TYR A 160 -19.65 6.25 8.36
N ASP A 161 -20.21 7.42 8.66
CA ASP A 161 -19.73 8.23 9.78
C ASP A 161 -19.98 7.38 11.04
N ASP A 162 -18.92 6.96 11.73
CA ASP A 162 -19.00 6.21 13.00
C ASP A 162 -19.49 7.15 14.12
N GLY A 163 -20.67 7.75 13.94
CA GLY A 163 -21.38 8.59 14.90
C GLY A 163 -22.18 7.79 15.94
N ALA A 164 -21.88 6.50 16.12
CA ALA A 164 -22.57 5.63 17.07
C ALA A 164 -21.67 5.25 18.26
N GLY A 165 -20.97 6.24 18.83
CA GLY A 165 -20.21 6.12 20.06
C GLY A 165 -20.57 7.21 21.04
N GLY A 166 -21.67 7.08 21.80
CA GLY A 166 -21.72 7.71 23.14
C GLY A 166 -23.00 8.41 23.62
N ALA A 167 -24.08 8.55 22.85
CA ALA A 167 -25.23 9.36 23.31
C ALA A 167 -26.46 8.59 23.85
N ASP A 168 -26.59 7.28 23.60
CA ASP A 168 -27.84 6.56 23.93
C ASP A 168 -27.79 5.69 25.20
N ARG A 169 -26.65 5.64 25.90
CA ARG A 169 -26.54 4.87 27.16
C ARG A 169 -27.07 5.58 28.39
N ASP A 170 -27.29 6.91 28.34
CA ASP A 170 -27.72 7.68 29.51
C ASP A 170 -29.24 7.81 29.66
N ARG A 171 -30.03 7.50 28.61
CA ARG A 171 -31.49 7.61 28.66
C ARG A 171 -32.19 6.37 29.24
N ALA A 172 -31.48 5.24 29.34
CA ALA A 172 -32.03 3.98 29.85
C ALA A 172 -32.00 3.83 31.39
N LEU A 173 -31.24 4.68 32.10
CA LEU A 173 -31.09 4.60 33.56
C LEU A 173 -31.95 5.62 34.35
N GLY A 174 -32.64 6.55 33.67
CA GLY A 174 -33.34 7.66 34.32
C GLY A 174 -34.82 7.44 34.72
N HIS A 175 -35.45 6.31 34.39
CA HIS A 175 -36.92 6.18 34.51
C HIS A 175 -37.46 5.09 35.45
N ARG A 176 -36.66 4.57 36.40
CA ARG A 176 -37.22 3.85 37.57
C ARG A 176 -37.41 4.80 38.75
N ARG A 177 -38.42 5.68 38.65
CA ARG A 177 -39.04 6.30 39.83
C ARG A 177 -40.09 5.31 40.35
N ASP A 178 -39.75 4.69 41.46
CA ASP A 178 -40.60 3.85 42.29
C ASP A 178 -41.70 4.70 42.97
N PRO A 179 -43.00 4.34 42.89
CA PRO A 179 -43.99 4.93 43.76
C PRO A 179 -44.85 3.85 44.43
N ALA A 180 -44.42 3.31 45.56
CA ALA A 180 -45.36 2.61 46.44
C ALA A 180 -44.88 2.53 47.90
N LEU A 181 -45.04 3.61 48.68
CA LEU A 181 -45.24 3.50 50.13
C LEU A 181 -46.00 4.72 50.68
N GLY A 182 -47.22 4.44 51.15
CA GLY A 182 -47.84 5.17 52.25
C GLY A 182 -48.98 6.14 51.90
N ARG A 183 -50.23 5.67 52.06
CA ARG A 183 -51.26 6.43 52.81
C ARG A 183 -52.35 5.52 53.33
N ARG A 184 -52.20 5.19 54.62
CA ARG A 184 -53.21 4.65 55.54
C ARG A 184 -54.42 5.60 55.54
N ARG A 185 -55.62 5.10 55.20
CA ARG A 185 -56.88 5.79 55.46
C ARG A 185 -57.64 5.08 56.57
N GLU A 186 -57.86 5.83 57.63
CA GLU A 186 -58.68 5.53 58.78
C GLU A 186 -60.14 5.27 58.37
N ARG A 187 -60.78 4.27 58.97
CA ARG A 187 -62.24 4.17 59.05
C ARG A 187 -62.60 3.97 60.51
N ARG A 188 -63.29 4.94 61.09
CA ARG A 188 -63.93 4.84 62.40
C ARG A 188 -65.45 4.94 62.21
N ALA A 189 -66.12 3.88 62.65
CA ALA A 189 -67.50 3.74 63.17
C ALA A 189 -68.72 4.21 62.35
N LEU A 190 -69.78 3.38 62.34
CA LEU A 190 -70.96 3.56 63.20
C LEU A 190 -71.95 2.36 63.10
N THR A 191 -72.30 1.82 64.28
CA THR A 191 -73.58 1.25 64.74
C THR A 191 -74.46 0.33 63.86
N GLY A 192 -74.77 -0.82 64.46
CA GLY A 192 -75.96 -1.66 64.28
C GLY A 192 -76.05 -2.59 65.48
#